data_AF-A0A2S7D7Z3-F1
#
_entry.id   AF-A0A2S7D7Z3-F1
#
_cell.length_a   1.000
_cell.length_b   1.000
_cell.length_c   1.000
_cell.angle_alpha   90.00
_cell.angle_beta   90.00
_cell.angle_gamma   90.00
#
_symmetry.space_group_name_H-M   'P 1'
#
loop_
_entity.id
_entity.type
_entity.pdbx_description
1 polymer ?
#
loop_
_entity_poly.entity_id
_entity_poly.type
_entity_poly.pdbx_seq_one_letter_code
_entity_poly.pdbx_strand_id
1 'polypeptide(L)' 'MHEQLSPRDQELDARLVELETRLSFQEQALNELSEALADARLTGARNAELIRHLLEDLGKVRSTLFADAADEPPPPHY' A
#
# COMPACT_ATOMS: atom_id res chain seq x y z
N MET A 1 10.07 57.27 0.53
CA MET A 1 10.26 56.85 1.92
C MET A 1 10.46 55.34 1.89
N HIS A 2 11.72 54.86 1.90
CA HIS A 2 11.98 53.44 2.14
C HIS A 2 11.91 53.25 3.65
N GLU A 3 10.81 52.69 4.13
CA GLU A 3 10.66 52.34 5.53
C GLU A 3 11.59 51.15 5.79
N GLN A 4 12.76 51.44 6.36
CA GLN A 4 13.74 50.40 6.68
C GLN A 4 13.16 49.55 7.81
N LEU A 5 12.84 48.30 7.48
CA LEU A 5 12.40 47.27 8.43
C LEU A 5 13.38 47.18 9.61
N SER A 6 12.85 47.06 10.82
CA SER A 6 13.66 46.86 12.02
C SER A 6 14.51 45.59 11.87
N PRO A 7 15.72 45.52 12.45
CA PRO A 7 16.54 44.31 12.41
C PRO A 7 15.79 43.04 12.88
N ARG A 8 14.84 43.20 13.80
CA ARG A 8 13.98 42.11 14.28
C ARG A 8 13.00 41.63 13.22
N ASP A 9 12.44 42.55 12.43
CA ASP A 9 11.49 42.21 11.36
C ASP A 9 12.21 41.47 10.23
N GLN A 10 13.44 41.89 9.90
CA GLN A 10 14.30 41.20 8.93
C GLN A 10 14.66 39.78 9.37
N GLU A 11 14.92 39.56 10.67
CA GLU A 11 15.17 38.22 11.21
C GLU A 11 13.92 37.33 11.14
N LEU A 12 12.75 37.89 11.45
CA LEU A 12 11.49 37.15 11.36
C LEU A 12 11.15 36.77 9.91
N ASP A 13 11.34 37.68 8.96
CA ASP A 13 11.13 37.40 7.53
C ASP A 13 12.05 36.28 7.04
N ALA A 14 13.33 36.31 7.43
CA ALA A 14 14.28 35.25 7.07
C ALA A 14 13.86 33.87 7.62
N ARG A 15 13.38 33.83 8.88
CA ARG A 15 12.86 32.60 9.48
C ARG A 15 11.57 32.13 8.81
N LEU A 16 10.67 33.04 8.42
CA LEU A 16 9.46 32.69 7.69
C LEU A 16 9.79 32.05 6.34
N VAL A 17 10.71 32.64 5.57
CA VAL A 17 11.16 32.07 4.29
C VAL A 17 11.78 30.68 4.47
N GLU A 18 12.60 30.48 5.52
CA GLU A 18 13.15 29.16 5.83
C GLU A 18 12.04 28.14 6.15
N LEU A 19 11.07 28.53 6.98
CA LEU A 19 9.96 27.67 7.36
C LEU A 19 9.06 27.34 6.17
N GLU A 20 8.74 28.30 5.31
CA GLU A 20 7.97 28.09 4.07
C GLU A 20 8.68 27.14 3.11
N THR A 21 10.00 27.31 2.96
CA THR A 21 10.83 26.40 2.16
C THR A 21 10.79 24.98 2.73
N ARG A 22 10.99 24.83 4.04
CA ARG A 22 10.94 23.53 4.73
C ARG A 22 9.55 22.91 4.67
N LEU A 23 8.50 23.70 4.77
CA LEU A 23 7.12 23.23 4.66
C LEU A 23 6.85 22.70 3.26
N SER A 24 7.26 23.42 2.21
CA SER A 24 7.10 23.00 0.82
C SER A 24 7.77 21.66 0.55
N PHE A 25 8.99 21.43 1.06
CA PHE A 25 9.65 20.13 0.96
C PHE A 25 8.94 19.02 1.73
N GLN A 26 8.38 19.31 2.91
CA GLN A 26 7.63 18.34 3.69
C GLN A 26 6.31 17.96 3.01
N GLU A 27 5.60 18.91 2.41
CA GLU A 27 4.39 18.65 1.64
C GLU A 27 4.66 17.76 0.44
N GLN A 28 5.75 18.04 -0.29
CA GLN A 28 6.19 17.16 -1.39
C GLN A 28 6.50 15.74 -0.88
N ALA A 29 7.29 15.61 0.19
CA ALA A 29 7.63 14.31 0.76
C ALA A 29 6.40 13.54 1.23
N LEU A 30 5.40 14.22 1.84
CA LEU A 30 4.15 13.58 2.26
C LEU A 30 3.33 13.07 1.07
N ASN A 31 3.32 13.78 -0.05
CA ASN A 31 2.64 13.32 -1.26
C ASN A 31 3.33 12.07 -1.84
N GLU A 32 4.65 12.08 -1.94
CA GLU A 32 5.45 10.94 -2.42
C GLU A 32 5.25 9.71 -1.53
N LEU A 33 5.27 9.89 -0.19
CA LEU A 33 5.02 8.81 0.77
C LEU A 33 3.59 8.28 0.68
N SER A 34 2.61 9.15 0.42
CA SER A 34 1.20 8.75 0.28
C SER A 34 0.99 7.90 -0.98
N GLU A 35 1.64 8.27 -2.08
CA GLU A 35 1.63 7.49 -3.33
C GLU A 35 2.29 6.13 -3.14
N ALA A 36 3.50 6.10 -2.57
CA ALA A 36 4.21 4.85 -2.29
C ALA A 36 3.41 3.92 -1.35
N LEU A 37 2.72 4.48 -0.34
CA LEU A 37 1.87 3.71 0.56
C LEU A 37 0.63 3.16 -0.15
N ALA A 38 0.03 3.89 -1.08
CA ALA A 38 -1.09 3.42 -1.88
C ALA A 38 -0.67 2.22 -2.75
N ASP A 39 0.47 2.31 -3.44
CA ASP A 39 1.02 1.21 -4.24
C ASP A 39 1.33 -0.03 -3.39
N ALA A 40 1.98 0.16 -2.23
CA ALA A 40 2.27 -0.93 -1.31
C ALA A 40 0.99 -1.63 -0.82
N ARG A 41 -0.09 -0.89 -0.56
CA ARG A 41 -1.40 -1.46 -0.18
C ARG A 41 -2.03 -2.27 -1.30
N LEU A 42 -1.98 -1.79 -2.54
CA LEU A 42 -2.48 -2.52 -3.70
C LEU A 42 -1.70 -3.83 -3.93
N THR A 43 -0.37 -3.76 -3.84
CA THR A 43 0.50 -4.93 -3.91
C THR A 43 0.20 -5.93 -2.79
N GLY A 44 0.01 -5.44 -1.56
CA GLY A 44 -0.38 -6.26 -0.42
C GLY A 44 -1.72 -6.96 -0.62
N ALA A 45 -2.73 -6.25 -1.12
CA ALA A 45 -4.04 -6.83 -1.42
C ALA A 45 -3.97 -7.91 -2.50
N ARG A 46 -3.19 -7.68 -3.56
CA ARG A 46 -2.94 -8.67 -4.62
C ARG A 46 -2.24 -9.91 -4.08
N ASN A 47 -1.22 -9.74 -3.26
CA ASN A 47 -0.50 -10.87 -2.66
C ASN A 47 -1.42 -11.68 -1.74
N ALA A 48 -2.27 -11.03 -0.97
CA ALA A 48 -3.24 -11.71 -0.12
C ALA A 48 -4.23 -12.57 -0.94
N GLU A 49 -4.67 -12.09 -2.11
CA GLU A 49 -5.52 -12.87 -3.03
C GLU A 49 -4.79 -14.08 -3.61
N LEU A 50 -3.55 -13.89 -4.06
CA LEU A 50 -2.74 -15.01 -4.57
C LEU A 50 -2.54 -16.09 -3.50
N ILE A 51 -2.28 -15.69 -2.26
CA ILE A 51 -2.14 -16.64 -1.14
C ILE A 51 -3.45 -17.40 -0.90
N ARG A 52 -4.62 -16.72 -0.94
CA ARG A 52 -5.92 -17.39 -0.81
C ARG A 52 -6.12 -18.45 -1.89
N HIS A 53 -5.92 -18.08 -3.16
CA HIS A 53 -6.06 -19.02 -4.26
C HIS A 53 -5.09 -20.22 -4.16
N LEU A 54 -3.83 -19.97 -3.79
CA LEU A 54 -2.87 -21.05 -3.58
C LEU A 54 -3.31 -22.00 -2.46
N LEU A 55 -3.86 -21.47 -1.37
CA LEU A 55 -4.39 -22.30 -0.27
C LEU A 55 -5.62 -23.11 -0.70
N GLU A 56 -6.52 -22.53 -1.49
CA GLU A 56 -7.66 -23.24 -2.06
C GLU A 56 -7.22 -24.39 -2.97
N ASP A 57 -6.26 -24.15 -3.85
CA ASP A 57 -5.76 -25.16 -4.79
C ASP A 57 -5.00 -26.27 -4.06
N LEU A 58 -4.20 -25.95 -3.04
CA LEU A 58 -3.60 -26.96 -2.17
C LEU A 58 -4.67 -27.80 -1.44
N GLY A 59 -5.76 -27.18 -1.01
CA GLY A 59 -6.91 -27.85 -0.42
C GLY A 59 -7.56 -28.85 -1.38
N LYS A 60 -7.75 -28.44 -2.65
CA LYS A 60 -8.28 -29.32 -3.72
C LYS A 60 -7.34 -30.48 -4.00
N VAL A 61 -6.04 -30.23 -4.18
CA VAL A 61 -5.04 -31.28 -4.42
C VAL A 61 -5.02 -32.31 -3.29
N ARG A 62 -5.09 -31.85 -2.03
CA ARG A 62 -5.24 -32.75 -0.88
C ARG A 62 -6.52 -33.58 -0.99
N SER A 63 -7.65 -32.95 -1.27
CA SER A 63 -8.92 -33.67 -1.42
C SER A 63 -8.89 -34.71 -2.53
N THR A 64 -8.26 -34.42 -3.68
CA THR A 64 -8.16 -35.36 -4.80
C THR A 64 -7.22 -36.52 -4.52
N LEU A 65 -6.13 -36.30 -3.76
CA LEU A 65 -5.18 -37.36 -3.39
C LEU A 65 -5.75 -38.32 -2.33
N PHE A 66 -6.71 -37.86 -1.52
CA PHE A 66 -7.34 -38.64 -0.45
C PHE A 66 -8.82 -38.99 -0.74
N ALA A 67 -9.32 -38.73 -1.95
CA ALA A 67 -10.63 -39.21 -2.37
C ALA A 67 -10.55 -40.73 -2.56
N ASP A 68 -11.26 -41.48 -1.73
CA ASP A 68 -11.27 -42.93 -1.75
C ASP A 68 -12.04 -43.43 -2.99
N ALA A 69 -11.47 -44.41 -3.72
CA ALA A 69 -12.11 -45.01 -4.90
C ALA A 69 -13.44 -45.72 -4.54
N ALA A 70 -13.71 -45.93 -3.25
CA ALA A 70 -14.95 -46.47 -2.73
C ALA A 70 -16.16 -45.50 -2.81
N ASP A 71 -15.93 -44.19 -3.03
CA ASP A 71 -17.00 -43.17 -3.16
C ASP A 71 -17.49 -42.95 -4.61
N GLU A 72 -17.01 -43.75 -5.58
CA GLU A 72 -17.56 -43.72 -6.94
C GLU A 72 -18.96 -44.38 -6.98
N PRO A 73 -20.01 -43.65 -7.42
CA PRO A 73 -21.33 -44.24 -7.56
C PRO A 73 -21.30 -45.37 -8.60
N PRO A 74 -21.97 -46.51 -8.33
CA PRO A 74 -21.90 -47.67 -9.21
C PRO A 74 -22.40 -47.32 -10.62
N PRO A 75 -21.77 -47.87 -11.67
CA PRO A 75 -22.07 -47.49 -13.04
C PRO A 75 -23.53 -47.85 -13.41
N PRO A 76 -24.20 -47.00 -14.21
CA PRO A 76 -25.58 -47.26 -14.62
C PRO A 76 -25.67 -48.54 -15.45
N HIS A 77 -26.57 -49.43 -15.04
CA HIS A 77 -26.90 -50.63 -15.80
C HIS A 77 -27.78 -50.25 -17.00
N TYR A 78 -27.23 -50.39 -18.21
CA TYR A 78 -27.95 -50.26 -19.49
C TYR A 78 -28.48 -51.61 -19.95
#